data_AF-A0AAU3KFJ9-F1
#
_entry.id   AF-A0AAU3KFJ9-F1
#
_cell.length_a   1.000
_cell.length_b   1.000
_cell.length_c   1.000
_cell.angle_alpha   90.00
_cell.angle_beta   90.00
_cell.angle_gamma   90.00
#
_symmetry.space_group_name_H-M   'P 1'
#
loop_
_entity.id
_entity.type
_entity.pdbx_description
1 polymer ?
#
loop_
_entity_poly.entity_id
_entity_poly.type
_entity_poly.pdbx_seq_one_letter_code
_entity_poly.pdbx_strand_id
1 'polypeptide(L)'
;MSDLGASFPEAPVSSQPTGNPPAAESSLATAMFARSSERLVRQLFDVGIELHELRDIFDRRDSTEAQVLAASVAVSDVIEDLDQLIHDSSRAMLALARDRFVMTELQIRGPVLRKHRH
;
A
#
# COMPACT_ATOMS: atom_id res chain seq x y z
N MET A 1 -26.73 62.25 33.05
CA MET A 1 -26.78 61.21 34.11
C MET A 1 -27.04 59.92 33.36
N SER A 2 -25.98 59.21 32.97
CA SER A 2 -25.46 58.00 33.68
C SER A 2 -26.53 56.90 33.65
N ASP A 3 -26.30 55.68 33.16
CA ASP A 3 -25.07 54.89 33.22
C ASP A 3 -25.25 53.54 32.48
N LEU A 4 -24.13 52.84 32.22
CA LEU A 4 -23.95 51.38 32.04
C LEU A 4 -24.67 50.68 30.86
N GLY A 5 -24.01 50.10 29.86
CA GLY A 5 -22.78 49.30 29.95
C GLY A 5 -23.10 47.85 30.29
N ALA A 6 -23.47 47.05 29.29
CA ALA A 6 -23.45 45.58 29.37
C ALA A 6 -23.25 45.00 27.97
N SER A 7 -22.01 45.13 27.49
CA SER A 7 -21.45 44.24 26.47
C SER A 7 -21.24 42.89 27.14
N PHE A 8 -21.94 41.85 26.68
CA PHE A 8 -21.64 40.47 27.04
C PHE A 8 -21.49 39.62 25.78
N PRO A 9 -20.56 38.66 25.81
CA PRO A 9 -19.74 38.31 24.68
C PRO A 9 -20.42 37.28 23.78
N GLU A 10 -20.16 37.41 22.48
CA GLU A 10 -20.25 36.30 21.53
C GLU A 10 -19.56 35.09 22.15
N ALA A 11 -20.33 34.04 22.44
CA ALA A 11 -19.76 32.75 22.77
C ALA A 11 -18.85 32.35 21.60
N PRO A 12 -17.57 31.99 21.84
CA PRO A 12 -16.77 31.43 20.78
C PRO A 12 -17.47 30.15 20.33
N VAL A 13 -17.91 30.13 19.07
CA VAL A 13 -18.10 28.88 18.33
C VAL A 13 -16.71 28.25 18.28
N SER A 14 -16.38 27.52 19.34
CA SER A 14 -15.19 26.68 19.39
C SER A 14 -15.37 25.66 18.29
N SER A 15 -14.68 25.89 17.20
CA SER A 15 -14.41 24.97 16.12
C SER A 15 -14.23 23.58 16.71
N GLN A 16 -15.21 22.70 16.50
CA GLN A 16 -14.99 21.28 16.68
C GLN A 16 -13.69 20.95 15.95
N PRO A 17 -12.73 20.27 16.59
CA PRO A 17 -11.65 19.67 15.84
C PRO A 17 -12.34 18.74 14.85
N THR A 18 -12.19 19.01 13.56
CA THR A 18 -12.57 18.09 12.50
C THR A 18 -11.67 16.86 12.64
N GLY A 19 -12.04 16.00 13.60
CA GLY A 19 -11.63 14.61 13.65
C GLY A 19 -12.26 13.90 12.48
N ASN A 20 -11.73 14.14 11.28
CA ASN A 20 -11.95 13.24 10.16
C ASN A 20 -10.90 12.11 10.27
N PRO A 21 -11.30 10.85 10.08
CA PRO A 21 -10.85 9.77 10.95
C PRO A 21 -9.58 9.06 10.44
N PRO A 22 -8.89 8.32 11.34
CA PRO A 22 -7.85 7.34 10.99
C PRO A 22 -8.29 6.26 9.97
N ALA A 23 -9.58 6.16 9.66
CA ALA A 23 -10.14 5.20 8.71
C ALA A 23 -9.83 5.52 7.23
N ALA A 24 -9.64 6.81 6.87
CA ALA A 24 -9.34 7.18 5.48
C ALA A 24 -7.93 6.73 5.04
N GLU A 25 -6.96 6.81 5.95
CA GLU A 25 -5.56 6.38 5.72
C GLU A 25 -5.47 4.85 5.64
N SER A 26 -6.18 4.13 6.52
CA SER A 26 -6.27 2.66 6.48
C SER A 26 -6.92 2.14 5.19
N SER A 27 -7.93 2.86 4.68
CA SER A 27 -8.58 2.55 3.40
C SER A 27 -7.65 2.78 2.21
N LEU A 28 -6.82 3.83 2.23
CA LEU A 28 -5.85 4.13 1.17
C LEU A 28 -4.74 3.08 1.13
N ALA A 29 -4.16 2.72 2.29
CA ALA A 29 -3.13 1.68 2.37
C ALA A 29 -3.65 0.32 1.88
N THR A 30 -4.90 -0.02 2.20
CA THR A 30 -5.56 -1.24 1.72
C THR A 30 -5.79 -1.22 0.20
N ALA A 31 -6.21 -0.09 -0.36
CA ALA A 31 -6.39 0.07 -1.80
C ALA A 31 -5.04 0.00 -2.56
N MET A 32 -3.98 0.60 -2.01
CA MET A 32 -2.63 0.50 -2.57
C MET A 32 -2.13 -0.94 -2.52
N PHE A 33 -2.33 -1.66 -1.41
CA PHE A 33 -1.99 -3.07 -1.30
C PHE A 33 -2.74 -3.92 -2.33
N ALA A 34 -4.06 -3.77 -2.45
CA ALA A 34 -4.85 -4.53 -3.42
C ALA A 34 -4.36 -4.30 -4.86
N ARG A 35 -4.06 -3.04 -5.22
CA ARG A 35 -3.50 -2.70 -6.53
C ARG A 35 -2.12 -3.30 -6.76
N SER A 36 -1.24 -3.28 -5.75
CA SER A 36 0.08 -3.92 -5.81
C SER A 36 -0.03 -5.44 -5.94
N SER A 37 -0.96 -6.07 -5.20
CA SER A 37 -1.20 -7.51 -5.29
C SER A 37 -1.79 -7.93 -6.63
N GLU A 38 -2.74 -7.17 -7.18
CA GLU A 38 -3.28 -7.40 -8.53
C GLU A 38 -2.17 -7.31 -9.58
N ARG A 39 -1.35 -6.25 -9.51
CA ARG A 39 -0.20 -6.06 -10.39
C ARG A 39 0.79 -7.22 -10.28
N LEU A 40 1.12 -7.66 -9.06
CA LEU A 40 1.99 -8.80 -8.80
C LEU A 40 1.46 -10.07 -9.47
N VAL A 41 0.19 -10.41 -9.26
CA VAL A 41 -0.42 -11.62 -9.85
C VAL A 41 -0.41 -11.55 -11.37
N ARG A 42 -0.75 -10.41 -11.96
CA ARG A 42 -0.75 -10.24 -13.41
C ARG A 42 0.64 -10.34 -14.00
N GLN A 43 1.63 -9.69 -13.40
CA GLN A 43 3.02 -9.77 -13.90
C GLN A 43 3.61 -11.17 -13.72
N LEU A 44 3.30 -11.89 -12.63
CA LEU A 44 3.69 -13.30 -12.47
C LEU A 44 3.06 -14.20 -13.54
N PHE A 45 1.81 -13.92 -13.92
CA PHE A 45 1.15 -14.65 -14.99
C PHE A 45 1.79 -14.36 -16.36
N ASP A 46 2.05 -13.09 -16.67
CA ASP A 46 2.70 -12.67 -17.91
C ASP A 46 4.10 -13.30 -18.03
N VAL A 47 4.89 -13.26 -16.96
CA VAL A 47 6.22 -13.93 -16.88
C VAL A 47 6.10 -15.44 -17.05
N GLY A 48 5.06 -16.06 -16.48
CA GLY A 48 4.81 -17.49 -16.63
C GLY A 48 4.57 -17.90 -18.09
N ILE A 49 3.85 -17.05 -18.86
CA ILE A 49 3.65 -17.25 -20.30
C ILE A 49 4.98 -17.09 -21.04
N GLU A 50 5.72 -16.02 -20.78
CA GLU A 50 7.00 -15.74 -21.45
C GLU A 50 8.02 -16.87 -21.23
N LEU A 51 8.16 -17.35 -19.99
CA LEU A 51 9.04 -18.49 -19.69
C LEU A 51 8.59 -19.79 -20.37
N HIS A 52 7.28 -19.97 -20.56
CA HIS A 52 6.76 -21.12 -21.30
C HIS A 52 7.15 -21.06 -22.78
N GLU A 53 7.06 -19.88 -23.40
CA GLU A 53 7.50 -19.67 -24.79
C GLU A 53 9.01 -19.83 -24.95
N LEU A 54 9.80 -19.29 -24.02
CA LEU A 54 11.26 -19.45 -24.03
C LEU A 54 11.68 -20.90 -23.87
N ARG A 55 10.97 -21.68 -23.04
CA ARG A 55 11.19 -23.11 -22.91
C ARG A 55 11.03 -23.85 -24.24
N ASP A 56 10.04 -23.50 -25.06
CA ASP A 56 9.86 -24.13 -26.37
C ASP A 56 11.08 -23.90 -27.29
N ILE A 57 11.76 -22.76 -27.16
CA ILE A 57 13.00 -22.48 -27.89
C ILE A 57 14.13 -23.38 -27.40
N PHE A 58 14.27 -23.59 -26.09
CA PHE A 58 15.30 -24.46 -25.52
C PHE A 58 15.04 -25.96 -25.78
N ASP A 59 13.78 -26.39 -25.79
CA ASP A 59 13.40 -27.79 -25.99
C ASP A 59 13.47 -28.23 -27.47
N ARG A 60 13.50 -27.26 -28.40
CA ARG A 60 13.62 -27.49 -29.84
C ARG A 60 15.03 -27.87 -30.27
N ARG A 61 15.19 -29.07 -30.84
CA ARG A 61 16.46 -29.57 -31.39
C ARG A 61 16.96 -28.83 -32.63
N ASP A 62 16.07 -28.11 -33.31
CA ASP A 62 16.35 -27.31 -34.50
C ASP A 62 16.64 -25.84 -34.18
N SER A 63 16.65 -25.45 -32.90
CA SER A 63 17.00 -24.10 -32.48
C SER A 63 18.45 -23.78 -32.82
N THR A 64 18.62 -22.65 -33.49
CA THR A 64 19.93 -22.08 -33.80
C THR A 64 20.60 -21.54 -32.55
N GLU A 65 21.94 -21.49 -32.55
CA GLU A 65 22.72 -20.89 -31.46
C GLU A 65 22.28 -19.44 -31.17
N ALA A 66 21.99 -18.66 -32.20
CA ALA A 66 21.50 -17.29 -32.07
C ALA A 66 20.15 -17.22 -31.34
N GLN A 67 19.23 -18.17 -31.59
CA GLN A 67 17.94 -18.23 -30.91
C GLN A 67 18.10 -18.62 -29.43
N VAL A 68 18.99 -19.56 -29.13
CA VAL A 68 19.29 -19.97 -27.75
C VAL A 68 19.94 -18.82 -26.97
N LEU A 69 20.87 -18.08 -27.58
CA LEU A 69 21.47 -16.89 -26.97
C LEU A 69 20.43 -15.79 -26.73
N ALA A 70 19.58 -15.50 -27.72
CA ALA A 70 18.51 -14.52 -27.57
C ALA A 70 17.51 -14.92 -26.47
N ALA A 71 17.15 -16.21 -26.40
CA ALA A 71 16.30 -16.73 -25.34
C ALA A 71 16.97 -16.63 -23.96
N SER A 72 18.30 -16.82 -23.87
CA SER A 72 19.05 -16.68 -22.63
C SER A 72 19.10 -15.23 -22.12
N VAL A 73 19.20 -14.27 -23.05
CA VAL A 73 19.07 -12.83 -22.72
C VAL A 73 17.67 -12.54 -22.20
N ALA A 74 16.64 -13.00 -22.91
CA ALA A 74 15.24 -12.80 -22.49
C ALA A 74 14.95 -13.41 -21.09
N VAL A 75 15.49 -14.61 -20.78
CA VAL A 75 15.40 -15.17 -19.42
C VAL A 75 16.04 -14.24 -18.38
N SER A 76 17.16 -13.60 -18.72
CA SER A 76 17.83 -12.68 -17.79
C SER A 76 16.99 -11.43 -17.52
N ASP A 77 16.39 -10.87 -18.57
CA ASP A 77 15.47 -9.73 -18.47
C ASP A 77 14.24 -10.07 -17.62
N VAL A 78 13.66 -11.26 -17.82
CA VAL A 78 12.56 -11.78 -17.00
C VAL A 78 12.93 -11.90 -15.52
N ILE A 79 14.14 -12.37 -15.21
CA ILE A 79 14.61 -12.49 -13.83
C ILE A 79 14.77 -11.10 -13.18
N GLU A 80 15.27 -10.12 -13.93
CA GLU A 80 15.39 -8.74 -13.45
C GLU A 80 14.02 -8.11 -13.16
N ASP A 81 13.05 -8.31 -14.06
CA ASP A 81 11.67 -7.85 -13.88
C ASP A 81 11.00 -8.49 -12.66
N LEU A 82 11.23 -9.78 -12.42
CA LEU A 82 10.75 -10.48 -11.24
C LEU A 82 11.37 -9.93 -9.94
N ASP A 83 12.67 -9.65 -9.92
CA ASP A 83 13.33 -9.09 -8.74
C ASP A 83 12.76 -7.72 -8.38
N GLN A 84 12.59 -6.85 -9.38
CA GLN A 84 11.99 -5.53 -9.22
C GLN A 84 10.55 -5.63 -8.70
N LEU A 85 9.76 -6.57 -9.22
CA LEU A 85 8.39 -6.80 -8.78
C LEU A 85 8.30 -7.30 -7.33
N ILE A 86 9.18 -8.21 -6.94
CA ILE A 86 9.28 -8.71 -5.56
C ILE A 86 9.63 -7.55 -4.62
N HIS A 87 10.59 -6.72 -5.01
CA HIS A 87 11.00 -5.56 -4.22
C HIS A 87 9.86 -4.54 -4.04
N ASP A 88 9.15 -4.19 -5.11
CA ASP A 88 8.02 -3.26 -5.06
C ASP A 88 6.86 -3.79 -4.20
N SER A 89 6.56 -5.08 -4.34
CA SER A 89 5.53 -5.76 -3.55
C SER A 89 5.89 -5.81 -2.06
N SER A 90 7.17 -6.09 -1.76
CA SER A 90 7.69 -6.09 -0.40
C SER A 90 7.62 -4.72 0.24
N ARG A 91 7.95 -3.65 -0.52
CA ARG A 91 7.82 -2.27 -0.05
C ARG A 91 6.36 -1.89 0.24
N ALA A 92 5.42 -2.29 -0.64
CA ALA A 92 4.00 -2.06 -0.41
C ALA A 92 3.49 -2.79 0.85
N MET A 93 3.92 -4.04 1.05
CA MET A 93 3.57 -4.82 2.24
C MET A 93 4.14 -4.22 3.53
N LEU A 94 5.39 -3.72 3.51
CA LEU A 94 5.99 -3.04 4.66
C LEU A 94 5.28 -1.72 4.99
N ALA A 95 4.87 -0.94 3.98
CA ALA A 95 4.07 0.26 4.19
C ALA A 95 2.73 -0.07 4.87
N LEU A 96 2.02 -1.09 4.38
CA LEU A 96 0.77 -1.55 5.00
C LEU A 96 0.97 -2.03 6.44
N ALA A 97 2.04 -2.80 6.70
CA ALA A 97 2.35 -3.32 8.03
C ALA A 97 2.64 -2.17 9.02
N ARG A 98 3.36 -1.13 8.57
CA ARG A 98 3.62 0.08 9.36
C ARG A 98 2.33 0.82 9.70
N ASP A 99 1.44 1.01 8.74
CA ASP A 99 0.17 1.72 8.96
C ASP A 99 -0.73 0.94 9.94
N ARG A 100 -0.75 -0.39 9.85
CA ARG A 100 -1.47 -1.25 10.82
C ARG A 100 -0.87 -1.17 12.23
N PHE A 101 0.45 -1.09 12.35
CA PHE A 101 1.11 -0.95 13.65
C PHE A 101 0.79 0.39 14.31
N VAL A 102 0.82 1.49 13.55
CA VAL A 102 0.46 2.84 14.03
C VAL A 102 -1.00 2.90 14.47
N MET A 103 -1.92 2.31 13.69
CA MET A 103 -3.33 2.18 14.08
C MET A 103 -3.51 1.42 15.41
N THR A 104 -2.74 0.35 15.62
CA THR A 104 -2.84 -0.48 16.82
C THR A 104 -2.30 0.26 18.06
N GLU A 105 -1.20 0.99 17.94
CA GLU A 105 -0.68 1.80 19.07
C GLU A 105 -1.60 2.97 19.46
N LEU A 106 -2.23 3.64 18.48
CA LEU A 106 -3.19 4.71 18.75
C LEU A 106 -4.46 4.19 19.44
N GLN A 107 -4.87 2.95 19.16
CA GLN A 107 -6.00 2.31 19.87
C GLN A 107 -5.65 1.92 21.31
N ILE A 108 -4.40 1.53 21.60
CA ILE A 108 -3.97 1.17 22.97
C ILE A 108 -3.88 2.40 23.89
N ARG A 109 -3.68 3.61 23.34
CA ARG A 109 -3.57 4.87 24.10
C ARG A 109 -4.87 5.69 24.22
N GLY A 110 -6.01 5.18 23.76
CA GLY A 110 -7.31 5.85 23.91
C GLY A 110 -7.73 6.06 25.38
N PRO A 111 -8.40 7.16 25.74
CA PRO A 111 -8.66 7.53 27.13
C PRO A 111 -9.62 6.54 27.77
N VAL A 112 -9.16 5.83 28.79
CA VAL A 112 -10.02 5.11 29.72
C VAL A 112 -10.92 6.14 30.40
N LEU A 113 -12.13 6.34 29.87
CA LEU A 113 -13.20 7.04 30.58
C LEU A 113 -13.54 6.19 31.81
N ARG A 114 -12.86 6.49 32.93
CA ARG A 114 -13.24 5.99 34.24
C ARG A 114 -14.60 6.58 34.57
N LYS A 115 -15.63 5.74 34.40
CA LYS A 115 -16.99 5.99 34.82
C LYS A 115 -16.98 6.34 36.32
N HIS A 116 -17.30 7.59 36.65
CA HIS A 116 -17.60 8.01 38.01
C HIS A 116 -18.66 7.07 38.58
N ARG A 117 -18.34 6.42 39.70
CA ARG A 117 -19.31 5.70 40.51
C ARG A 117 -19.63 6.57 41.71
N HIS A 118 -20.91 6.89 41.81
CA HIS A 118 -21.59 7.59 42.91
C HIS A 118 -21.29 6.99 44.28
#